data_AF-A0A924YLW0-F1
#
_entry.id   AF-A0A924YLW0-F1
#
_cell.length_a   1.000
_cell.length_b   1.000
_cell.length_c   1.000
_cell.angle_alpha   90.00
_cell.angle_beta   90.00
_cell.angle_gamma   90.00
#
_symmetry.space_group_name_H-M   'P 1'
#
loop_
_entity.id
_entity.type
_entity.pdbx_description
1 polymer ?
#
loop_
_entity_poly.entity_id
_entity_poly.type
_entity_poly.pdbx_seq_one_letter_code
_entity_poly.pdbx_strand_id
1 'polypeptide(L)' 'MIDHTSVTKWLQDYVAAWKSYNPAAIAALFSEDATYRHHPFDKNVVQGRDSIIASWLKNRDKPG' A
#
# COMPACT_ATOMS: atom_id res chain seq x y z
N MET A 1 6.83 -18.85 8.00
CA MET A 1 7.95 -18.05 8.55
C MET A 1 8.26 -16.97 7.53
N ILE A 2 8.38 -15.71 7.93
CA ILE A 2 8.76 -14.64 6.98
C ILE A 2 10.25 -14.79 6.71
N ASP A 3 10.62 -14.99 5.44
CA ASP A 3 12.00 -15.10 4.97
C ASP A 3 12.33 -14.00 3.94
N HIS A 4 13.59 -13.92 3.53
CA HIS A 4 14.06 -12.89 2.60
C HIS A 4 13.33 -12.94 1.26
N THR A 5 13.02 -14.15 0.76
CA THR A 5 12.27 -14.36 -0.48
C THR A 5 10.86 -13.80 -0.40
N SER A 6 10.16 -14.07 0.72
CA SER A 6 8.81 -13.58 0.97
C SER A 6 8.77 -12.05 1.05
N VAL A 7 9.75 -11.43 1.73
CA VAL A 7 9.86 -9.96 1.80
C VAL A 7 10.16 -9.36 0.43
N THR A 8 11.07 -9.97 -0.32
CA THR A 8 11.41 -9.53 -1.69
C THR A 8 10.17 -9.56 -2.59
N LYS A 9 9.39 -10.63 -2.54
CA LYS A 9 8.14 -10.75 -3.28
C LYS A 9 7.14 -9.65 -2.88
N TRP A 10 6.96 -9.43 -1.58
CA TRP A 10 6.04 -8.38 -1.11
C TRP A 10 6.46 -6.98 -1.59
N LEU A 11 7.76 -6.66 -1.59
CA LEU A 11 8.27 -5.40 -2.13
C LEU A 11 8.02 -5.25 -3.63
N GLN A 12 8.18 -6.32 -4.41
CA GLN A 12 7.87 -6.32 -5.84
C GLN A 12 6.37 -6.06 -6.09
N ASP A 13 5.51 -6.75 -5.34
CA ASP A 13 4.06 -6.57 -5.42
C ASP A 13 3.66 -5.14 -5.00
N TYR A 14 4.31 -4.57 -3.99
CA TYR A 14 4.12 -3.17 -3.56
C TYR A 14 4.42 -2.18 -4.68
N VAL A 15 5.58 -2.30 -5.33
CA VAL A 15 5.98 -1.42 -6.44
C VAL A 15 5.03 -1.58 -7.64
N ALA A 16 4.59 -2.81 -7.94
CA ALA A 16 3.64 -3.06 -9.03
C ALA A 16 2.26 -2.44 -8.74
N ALA A 17 1.78 -2.54 -7.50
CA ALA A 17 0.54 -1.89 -7.07
C ALA A 17 0.65 -0.37 -7.15
N TRP A 18 1.78 0.22 -6.75
CA TRP A 18 1.99 1.67 -6.82
C TRP A 18 2.03 2.18 -8.26
N LYS A 19 2.72 1.48 -9.17
CA LYS A 19 2.77 1.87 -10.59
C LYS A 19 1.43 1.77 -11.29
N SER A 20 0.63 0.75 -10.97
CA SER A 20 -0.67 0.51 -11.63
C SER A 20 -1.84 1.23 -10.96
N TYR A 21 -1.75 1.51 -9.67
CA TYR A 21 -2.86 1.91 -8.81
C TYR A 21 -4.07 0.96 -8.89
N ASN A 22 -3.85 -0.33 -9.16
CA ASN A 22 -4.93 -1.31 -9.20
C ASN A 22 -5.48 -1.56 -7.78
N PRO A 23 -6.77 -1.28 -7.50
CA PRO A 23 -7.36 -1.46 -6.18
C PRO A 23 -7.19 -2.87 -5.61
N ALA A 24 -7.29 -3.91 -6.44
CA ALA A 24 -7.15 -5.29 -6.00
C ALA A 24 -5.70 -5.64 -5.64
N ALA A 25 -4.72 -5.09 -6.38
CA ALA A 25 -3.31 -5.28 -6.07
C ALA A 25 -2.93 -4.57 -4.76
N ILE A 26 -3.46 -3.35 -4.54
CA ILE A 26 -3.27 -2.62 -3.29
C ILE A 26 -3.92 -3.38 -2.13
N ALA A 27 -5.14 -3.89 -2.30
CA ALA A 27 -5.84 -4.68 -1.29
C ALA A 27 -5.06 -5.92 -0.83
N ALA A 28 -4.34 -6.57 -1.74
CA ALA A 28 -3.55 -7.76 -1.43
C ALA A 28 -2.33 -7.48 -0.51
N LEU A 29 -1.89 -6.22 -0.40
CA LEU A 29 -0.72 -5.84 0.40
C LEU A 29 -1.04 -5.63 1.88
N PHE A 30 -2.30 -5.35 2.22
CA PHE A 30 -2.72 -4.88 3.54
C PHE A 30 -3.71 -5.84 4.19
N SER A 31 -3.57 -6.06 5.50
CA SER A 31 -4.62 -6.70 6.30
C SER A 31 -5.86 -5.80 6.37
N GLU A 32 -7.00 -6.40 6.72
CA GLU A 32 -8.29 -5.70 6.81
C GLU A 32 -8.24 -4.47 7.73
N ASP A 33 -7.50 -4.58 8.83
CA ASP A 33 -7.34 -3.61 9.92
C ASP A 33 -6.03 -2.79 9.84
N ALA A 34 -5.28 -2.88 8.73
CA ALA A 34 -3.99 -2.23 8.61
C ALA A 34 -4.05 -0.72 8.82
N THR A 35 -2.98 -0.15 9.39
CA THR A 35 -2.79 1.29 9.48
C THR A 35 -1.69 1.75 8.53
N TYR A 36 -1.95 2.79 7.76
CA TYR A 36 -1.00 3.33 6.78
C TYR A 36 -0.71 4.80 7.04
N ARG A 37 0.57 5.17 6.87
CA ARG A 37 1.05 6.55 6.91
C ARG A 37 1.85 6.81 5.65
N HIS A 38 1.54 7.90 4.95
CA HIS A 38 2.31 8.32 3.76
C HIS A 38 3.70 8.80 4.15
N HIS A 39 3.82 9.43 5.33
CA HIS A 39 5.09 9.89 5.89
C HIS A 39 5.28 9.39 7.33
N PRO A 40 6.52 9.13 7.77
CA PRO A 40 6.81 8.56 9.10
C PRO A 40 6.16 9.29 10.29
N PHE A 41 5.95 10.61 10.16
CA PHE A 41 5.45 11.48 11.22
C PHE A 41 4.06 12.07 10.92
N ASP A 42 3.35 11.57 9.91
CA ASP A 42 2.00 12.05 9.62
C ASP A 42 1.08 11.78 10.82
N LYS A 43 0.41 12.84 11.27
CA LYS A 43 -0.63 12.76 12.31
C LYS A 43 -1.89 12.08 11.79
N ASN A 44 -2.11 12.14 10.47
CA ASN A 44 -3.25 11.53 9.80
C ASN A 44 -2.91 10.10 9.41
N VAL A 45 -3.27 9.14 10.27
CA VAL A 45 -3.14 7.71 9.99
C VAL A 45 -4.39 7.23 9.26
N VAL A 46 -4.21 6.56 8.13
CA VAL A 46 -5.30 5.90 7.42
C VAL A 46 -5.54 4.54 8.07
N GLN A 47 -6.78 4.25 8.46
CA GLN A 47 -7.13 3.00 9.14
C GLN A 47 -8.06 2.15 8.28
N GLY A 48 -7.71 0.87 8.14
CA GLY A 48 -8.46 -0.13 7.40
C GLY A 48 -8.12 -0.17 5.91
N ARG A 49 -8.13 -1.37 5.33
CA ARG A 49 -7.72 -1.64 3.95
C ARG A 49 -8.46 -0.78 2.92
N ASP A 50 -9.79 -0.68 3.04
CA ASP A 50 -10.60 0.08 2.08
C ASP A 50 -10.25 1.57 2.09
N SER A 51 -9.98 2.14 3.27
CA SER A 51 -9.50 3.51 3.43
C SER A 51 -8.12 3.71 2.82
N ILE A 52 -7.22 2.72 2.95
CA ILE A 52 -5.88 2.75 2.36
C ILE A 52 -5.98 2.79 0.83
N ILE A 53 -6.81 1.93 0.24
CA ILE A 53 -7.05 1.91 -1.21
C ILE A 53 -7.58 3.27 -1.67
N ALA A 54 -8.60 3.81 -1.01
CA ALA A 54 -9.16 5.11 -1.33
C ALA A 54 -8.10 6.23 -1.25
N SER A 55 -7.21 6.16 -0.24
CA SER A 55 -6.13 7.13 -0.09
C SER A 55 -5.10 7.08 -1.21
N TRP A 56 -4.73 5.88 -1.69
CA TRP A 56 -3.79 5.72 -2.81
C TRP A 56 -4.39 6.24 -4.12
N LEU A 57 -5.68 5.98 -4.36
CA LEU A 57 -6.38 6.45 -5.56
C LEU A 57 -6.61 7.96 -5.57
N LYS A 58 -6.73 8.59 -4.39
CA LYS A 58 -6.84 10.04 -4.26
C LYS A 58 -5.51 10.75 -4.50
N ASN A 59 -4.42 10.17 -4.02
CA ASN A 59 -3.07 10.74 -4.09
C ASN A 59 -2.22 10.03 -5.15
N ARG A 60 -2.75 9.85 -6.37
CA ARG A 60 -1.96 9.24 -7.45
C ARG A 60 -0.84 10.18 -7.86
N ASP A 61 0.38 9.71 -7.73
CA ASP A 61 1.54 10.38 -8.30
C ASP A 61 1.39 10.53 -9.81
N LYS A 62 1.78 11.70 -10.31
CA LYS A 62 1.93 11.89 -11.75
C LYS A 62 3.09 11.03 -12.22
N PRO A 63 2.97 10.30 -13.34
CA PRO A 63 4.13 9.64 -13.94
C PRO A 63 5.20 10.71 -14.20
N GLY A 64 6.42 10.45 -13.70
CA GLY A 64 7.60 11.26 -13.96
C GLY A 64 8.14 11.08 -15.36
#